data_AF-A0AAV5Y275-F1
#
_entry.id   AF-A0AAV5Y275-F1
#
_cell.length_a   1.000
_cell.length_b   1.000
_cell.length_c   1.000
_cell.angle_alpha   90.00
_cell.angle_beta   90.00
_cell.angle_gamma   90.00
#
_symmetry.space_group_name_H-M   'P 1'
#
loop_
_entity.id
_entity.type
_entity.pdbx_description
1 polymer ?
#
loop_
_entity_poly.entity_id
_entity_poly.type
_entity_poly.pdbx_seq_one_letter_code
_entity_poly.pdbx_strand_id
1 'polypeptide(L)' 'RFLRRVSAGLRLLAARPPDTIELAGPMPARVATALGLPTRDAFLAEYRRRTTALRAAYTEVMTGGTG' A
#
# COMPACT_ATOMS: atom_id res chain seq x y z
N ARG A 1 4.91 7.47 6.02
CA ARG A 1 5.32 8.26 4.81
C ARG A 1 5.14 7.50 3.49
N PHE A 2 5.58 6.24 3.32
CA PHE A 2 5.40 5.49 2.06
C PHE A 2 3.94 5.22 1.69
N LEU A 3 3.13 4.65 2.59
CA LEU A 3 1.71 4.36 2.31
C LEU A 3 0.94 5.62 1.87
N ARG A 4 1.26 6.78 2.45
CA ARG A 4 0.72 8.08 1.99
C ARG A 4 1.08 8.40 0.54
N ARG A 5 2.31 8.09 0.11
CA ARG A 5 2.73 8.26 -1.30
C ARG A 5 2.05 7.24 -2.22
N VAL A 6 1.85 6.01 -1.76
CA VAL A 6 1.05 5.00 -2.48
C VAL A 6 -0.38 5.50 -2.69
N SER A 7 -1.04 5.99 -1.63
CA SER A 7 -2.39 6.57 -1.73
C SER A 7 -2.43 7.78 -2.67
N ALA A 8 -1.42 8.64 -2.64
CA ALA A 8 -1.31 9.77 -3.57
C ALA A 8 -1.17 9.28 -5.02
N GLY A 9 -0.29 8.31 -5.28
CA GLY A 9 -0.13 7.70 -6.60
C GLY A 9 -1.43 7.06 -7.10
N LEU A 10 -2.16 6.34 -6.25
CA LEU A 10 -3.46 5.75 -6.61
C LEU A 10 -4.50 6.81 -6.96
N ARG A 11 -4.58 7.92 -6.21
CA ARG A 11 -5.50 9.04 -6.51
C ARG A 11 -5.16 9.75 -7.82
N LEU A 12 -3.87 9.82 -8.18
CA LEU A 12 -3.44 10.41 -9.44
C LEU A 12 -3.73 9.48 -10.63
N LEU A 13 -3.62 8.17 -10.43
CA LEU A 13 -3.68 7.18 -11.51
C LEU A 13 -5.07 6.57 -11.73
N ALA A 14 -5.99 6.71 -10.77
CA ALA A 14 -7.34 6.17 -10.86
C ALA A 14 -8.38 7.30 -11.01
N ALA A 15 -9.26 7.17 -12.00
CA ALA A 15 -10.37 8.11 -12.21
C ALA A 15 -11.31 8.18 -10.99
N ARG A 16 -11.46 7.06 -10.27
CA ARG A 16 -12.04 6.97 -8.93
C ARG A 16 -11.08 6.13 -8.07
N PRO A 17 -10.54 6.65 -6.96
CA PRO A 17 -9.63 5.88 -6.12
C PRO A 17 -10.40 4.73 -5.46
N PRO A 18 -10.03 3.47 -5.69
CA PRO A 18 -10.66 2.36 -4.99
C PRO A 18 -10.16 2.31 -3.54
N ASP A 19 -11.03 1.90 -2.62
CA ASP A 19 -10.67 1.69 -1.21
C ASP A 19 -9.67 0.54 -1.04
N THR A 20 -9.59 -0.36 -2.04
CA THR A 20 -8.66 -1.49 -2.08
C THR A 20 -7.79 -1.44 -3.33
N ILE A 21 -6.50 -1.74 -3.16
CA ILE A 21 -5.58 -1.93 -4.29
C ILE A 21 -5.67 -3.38 -4.80
N GLU A 22 -5.97 -3.56 -6.09
CA GLU A 22 -5.84 -4.85 -6.75
C GLU A 22 -4.36 -5.13 -7.05
N LEU A 23 -3.78 -6.09 -6.34
CA LEU A 23 -2.35 -6.41 -6.46
C LEU A 23 -2.00 -7.23 -7.71
N ALA A 24 -2.97 -7.94 -8.30
CA ALA A 24 -2.79 -8.71 -9.53
C ALA A 24 -2.89 -7.83 -10.79
N GLY A 25 -3.58 -6.70 -10.70
CA GLY A 25 -3.83 -5.80 -11.82
C GLY A 25 -2.61 -4.95 -12.23
N PRO A 26 -2.81 -4.01 -13.16
CA PRO A 26 -1.75 -3.15 -13.69
C PRO A 26 -1.32 -2.02 -12.73
N MET A 27 -2.13 -1.71 -11.71
CA MET A 27 -1.89 -0.57 -10.82
C MET A 27 -0.57 -0.60 -10.04
N PRO A 28 -0.15 -1.73 -9.45
CA PRO A 28 1.15 -1.86 -8.79
C PRO A 28 2.33 -1.40 -9.65
N ALA A 29 2.34 -1.71 -10.95
CA ALA A 29 3.41 -1.29 -11.85
C ALA A 29 3.40 0.23 -12.08
N ARG A 30 2.23 0.82 -12.33
CA ARG A 30 2.12 2.29 -12.53
C ARG A 30 2.49 3.06 -11.27
N VAL A 31 2.09 2.56 -10.10
CA VAL A 31 2.48 3.16 -8.81
C VAL A 31 3.98 2.99 -8.56
N ALA A 32 4.58 1.85 -8.91
CA ALA A 32 6.03 1.67 -8.82
C ALA A 32 6.77 2.76 -9.62
N THR A 33 6.39 2.98 -10.87
CA THR A 33 6.93 4.05 -11.71
C THR A 33 6.75 5.43 -11.08
N ALA A 34 5.54 5.76 -10.63
CA ALA A 34 5.25 7.06 -9.99
C ALA A 34 6.04 7.30 -8.69
N LEU A 35 6.48 6.24 -8.03
CA LEU A 35 7.28 6.30 -6.81
C LEU A 35 8.79 6.17 -7.05
N GLY A 36 9.23 6.03 -8.31
CA GLY A 36 10.64 5.83 -8.66
C GLY A 36 11.18 4.46 -8.25
N LEU A 37 10.31 3.45 -8.14
CA LEU A 37 10.73 2.08 -7.87
C LEU A 37 11.04 1.34 -9.19
N PRO A 38 12.08 0.49 -9.21
CA PRO A 38 12.59 -0.09 -10.45
C PRO A 38 11.64 -1.13 -11.05
N THR A 39 10.84 -1.81 -10.23
CA THR A 39 9.95 -2.90 -10.68
C THR A 39 8.65 -2.95 -9.88
N ARG A 40 7.64 -3.61 -10.46
CA ARG A 40 6.40 -3.99 -9.76
C ARG A 40 6.70 -4.80 -8.50
N ASP A 41 7.66 -5.73 -8.56
CA ASP A 41 7.99 -6.60 -7.44
C ASP A 41 8.66 -5.85 -6.30
N ALA A 42 9.52 -4.87 -6.60
CA ALA A 42 10.08 -3.97 -5.59
C ALA A 42 8.97 -3.20 -4.85
N PHE A 43 7.96 -2.74 -5.57
CA PHE A 43 6.77 -2.14 -4.97
C PHE A 43 5.98 -3.14 -4.11
N LEU A 44 5.69 -4.34 -4.62
CA LEU A 44 4.90 -5.34 -3.89
C LEU A 44 5.59 -5.81 -2.61
N ALA A 45 6.91 -6.02 -2.65
CA ALA A 45 7.69 -6.40 -1.48
C ALA A 45 7.60 -5.33 -0.39
N GLU A 46 7.83 -4.06 -0.77
CA GLU A 46 7.79 -2.94 0.16
C GLU A 46 6.37 -2.67 0.70
N TYR A 47 5.37 -2.78 -0.17
CA TYR A 47 3.97 -2.63 0.19
C TYR A 47 3.55 -3.70 1.21
N ARG A 48 3.82 -4.98 0.93
CA ARG A 48 3.53 -6.09 1.85
C ARG A 48 4.24 -5.94 3.18
N ARG A 49 5.54 -5.62 3.17
CA ARG A 49 6.32 -5.40 4.40
C ARG A 49 5.65 -4.38 5.33
N ARG A 50 5.21 -3.25 4.77
CA ARG A 50 4.59 -2.17 5.55
C ARG A 50 3.16 -2.46 5.96
N THR A 51 2.35 -3.11 5.11
CA THR A 51 0.98 -3.47 5.48
C THR A 51 0.93 -4.59 6.51
N THR A 52 1.88 -5.54 6.47
CA THR A 52 2.04 -6.55 7.54
C THR A 52 2.39 -5.88 8.87
N ALA A 53 3.36 -4.96 8.89
CA ALA A 53 3.73 -4.23 10.11
C ALA A 53 2.55 -3.41 10.67
N LEU A 54 1.79 -2.73 9.79
CA LEU A 54 0.61 -1.99 10.19
C LEU A 54 -0.49 -2.90 10.74
N ARG A 55 -0.73 -4.05 10.09
CA ARG A 55 -1.71 -5.03 10.55
C ARG A 55 -1.35 -5.58 11.93
N ALA A 56 -0.07 -5.91 12.16
CA ALA A 56 0.40 -6.37 13.47
C ALA A 56 0.14 -5.31 14.56
N ALA A 57 0.57 -4.06 14.33
CA ALA A 57 0.33 -2.97 15.28
C ALA A 57 -1.17 -2.69 15.52
N TYR A 58 -1.99 -2.76 14.46
CA TYR A 58 -3.44 -2.59 14.61
C TYR A 58 -4.07 -3.73 15.42
N THR A 59 -3.67 -4.97 15.16
CA THR A 59 -4.10 -6.13 15.95
C THR A 59 -3.73 -5.94 17.42
N GLU A 60 -2.49 -5.57 17.73
CA GLU A 60 -2.05 -5.31 19.11
C GLU A 60 -2.89 -4.25 19.81
N VAL A 61 -3.19 -3.12 19.16
CA VAL A 61 -4.05 -2.07 19.71
C VAL A 61 -5.48 -2.56 19.93
N MET A 62 -6.04 -3.30 18.98
CA MET A 62 -7.41 -3.81 19.07
C MET A 62 -7.58 -4.93 20.10
N THR A 63 -6.55 -5.75 20.32
CA THR A 63 -6.56 -6.82 21.34
C THR A 63 -6.10 -6.33 22.71
N GLY A 64 -5.30 -5.27 22.77
CA GLY A 64 -4.78 -4.69 24.01
C GLY A 64 -5.66 -3.59 24.62
N GLY A 65 -6.63 -3.05 23.87
CA GLY A 65 -7.57 -2.01 24.33
C GLY A 65 -8.84 -2.52 25.04
N THR A 66 -8.97 -3.83 25.24
CA THR A 66 -10.08 -4.47 25.98
C THR A 66 -9.66 -4.93 27.39
N GLY A 67 -8.91 -4.08 28.10
CA GLY A 67 -8.54 -4.27 29.52
C GLY A 67 -9.27 -3.28 30.42
#